data_AF-A0A084SLT3-F1
#
_entry.id   AF-A0A084SLT3-F1
#
_cell.length_a   1.000
_cell.length_b   1.000
_cell.length_c   1.000
_cell.angle_alpha   90.00
_cell.angle_beta   90.00
_cell.angle_gamma   90.00
#
_symmetry.space_group_name_H-M   'P 1'
#
loop_
_entity.id
_entity.type
_entity.pdbx_description
1 polymer ?
#
loop_
_entity_poly.entity_id
_entity_poly.type
_entity_poly.pdbx_seq_one_letter_code
_entity_poly.pdbx_strand_id
1 'polypeptide(L)'
;MQSERTRTLRPESLPASTEVGHWRVVERLGVGGYGAAYRVEDIHHPGVMLALKLALRPGDARAGREVVLLMDKAVHPNVVRIHGHGR
;
A
#
# COMPACT_ATOMS: atom_id res chain seq x y z
N MET A 1 -30.97 14.33 0.58
CA MET A 1 -29.52 14.59 0.49
C MET A 1 -28.84 13.52 1.34
N GLN A 2 -28.38 12.44 0.71
CA GLN A 2 -27.95 11.21 1.40
C GLN A 2 -26.60 11.46 2.10
N SER A 3 -26.54 11.16 3.39
CA SER A 3 -25.37 11.26 4.26
C SER A 3 -24.21 10.41 3.73
N GLU A 4 -23.06 11.02 3.46
CA GLU A 4 -21.81 10.31 3.20
C GLU A 4 -21.41 9.50 4.44
N ARG A 5 -21.67 8.19 4.40
CA ARG A 5 -21.13 7.27 5.39
C ARG A 5 -19.63 7.13 5.11
N THR A 6 -18.79 7.66 5.99
CA THR A 6 -17.35 7.33 6.00
C THR A 6 -17.22 5.82 6.20
N ARG A 7 -17.10 5.07 5.09
CA ARG A 7 -16.91 3.62 5.15
C ARG A 7 -15.53 3.38 5.76
N THR A 8 -15.48 2.88 6.99
CA THR A 8 -14.20 2.50 7.59
C THR A 8 -13.61 1.34 6.80
N LEU A 9 -12.68 1.66 5.89
CA LEU A 9 -11.96 0.67 5.11
C LEU A 9 -10.99 -0.07 6.02
N ARG A 10 -10.91 -1.39 5.85
CA ARG A 10 -9.95 -2.24 6.57
C ARG A 10 -8.75 -2.50 5.66
N PRO A 11 -7.50 -2.32 6.13
CA PRO A 11 -6.31 -2.54 5.33
C PRO A 11 -6.23 -3.92 4.67
N GLU A 12 -6.78 -4.96 5.29
CA GLU A 12 -6.81 -6.34 4.82
C GLU A 12 -7.87 -6.64 3.75
N SER A 13 -8.80 -5.72 3.50
CA SER A 13 -9.94 -5.93 2.59
C SER A 13 -10.33 -4.69 1.80
N LEU A 14 -9.34 -3.95 1.28
CA LEU A 14 -9.60 -2.86 0.34
C LEU A 14 -10.22 -3.41 -0.94
N PRO A 15 -11.40 -2.90 -1.37
CA PRO A 15 -11.97 -3.30 -2.65
C PRO A 15 -11.14 -2.81 -3.84
N ALA A 16 -11.28 -3.49 -4.97
CA ALA A 16 -10.77 -2.98 -6.24
C ALA A 16 -11.32 -1.56 -6.52
N SER A 17 -10.54 -0.76 -7.23
CA SER A 17 -10.76 0.68 -7.49
C SER A 17 -10.68 1.60 -6.26
N THR A 18 -10.37 1.08 -5.07
CA THR A 18 -10.05 1.95 -3.92
C THR A 18 -8.80 2.77 -4.22
N GLU A 19 -8.86 4.08 -4.04
CA GLU A 19 -7.71 4.97 -4.18
C GLU A 19 -7.03 5.18 -2.81
N VAL A 20 -5.72 4.95 -2.77
CA VAL A 20 -4.85 5.22 -1.62
C VAL A 20 -3.81 6.22 -2.08
N GLY A 21 -3.99 7.49 -1.75
CA GLY A 21 -3.22 8.56 -2.39
C GLY A 21 -3.48 8.55 -3.90
N HIS A 22 -2.42 8.47 -4.71
CA HIS A 22 -2.49 8.38 -6.18
C HIS A 22 -2.41 6.94 -6.71
N TRP A 23 -2.55 5.93 -5.84
CA TRP A 23 -2.54 4.52 -6.22
C TRP A 23 -3.93 3.92 -6.17
N ARG A 24 -4.40 3.38 -7.30
CA ARG A 24 -5.68 2.67 -7.38
C ARG A 24 -5.48 1.16 -7.22
N VAL A 25 -6.22 0.55 -6.30
CA VAL A 25 -6.20 -0.90 -6.08
C VAL A 25 -6.75 -1.64 -7.27
N VAL A 26 -5.99 -2.59 -7.81
CA VAL A 26 -6.43 -3.53 -8.84
C VAL A 26 -6.92 -4.82 -8.20
N GLU A 27 -6.06 -5.45 -7.39
CA GLU A 27 -6.37 -6.70 -6.71
C GLU A 27 -5.50 -6.88 -5.45
N ARG A 28 -5.93 -7.80 -4.57
CA ARG A 28 -5.16 -8.19 -3.39
C ARG A 28 -4.22 -9.34 -3.73
N LEU A 29 -2.93 -9.15 -3.47
CA LEU A 29 -1.89 -10.16 -3.71
C LEU A 29 -1.73 -11.12 -2.53
N GLY A 30 -1.98 -10.64 -1.30
CA GLY A 30 -1.88 -11.48 -0.11
C GLY A 30 -2.10 -10.71 1.19
N VAL A 31 -2.35 -11.45 2.27
CA VAL A 31 -2.47 -10.92 3.64
C VAL A 31 -1.76 -11.86 4.59
N GLY A 32 -1.00 -11.32 5.53
CA GLY A 32 -0.37 -12.08 6.59
C GLY A 32 0.04 -11.21 7.77
N GLY A 33 0.82 -11.77 8.68
CA GLY A 33 1.25 -11.06 9.90
C GLY A 33 2.07 -9.79 9.66
N TYR A 34 2.52 -9.53 8.44
CA TYR A 34 3.31 -8.34 8.06
C TYR A 34 2.53 -7.29 7.28
N GLY A 35 1.22 -7.45 7.14
CA GLY A 35 0.40 -6.52 6.37
C GLY A 35 -0.39 -7.20 5.26
N ALA A 36 -1.08 -6.35 4.52
CA ALA A 36 -1.74 -6.72 3.27
C ALA A 36 -0.96 -6.13 2.09
N ALA A 37 -0.81 -6.91 1.03
CA ALA A 37 -0.17 -6.50 -0.21
C ALA A 37 -1.22 -6.46 -1.34
N TYR A 38 -1.18 -5.40 -2.13
CA TYR A 38 -2.08 -5.16 -3.25
C TYR A 38 -1.28 -4.84 -4.51
N ARG A 39 -1.79 -5.27 -5.67
CA ARG A 39 -1.38 -4.69 -6.94
C ARG A 39 -2.14 -3.38 -7.10
N VAL A 40 -1.42 -2.33 -7.45
CA VAL A 40 -1.99 -1.00 -7.68
C VAL A 40 -1.49 -0.43 -9.00
N GLU A 41 -2.27 0.47 -9.57
CA GLU A 41 -1.88 1.29 -10.71
C GLU A 41 -1.68 2.75 -10.24
N ASP A 42 -0.65 3.42 -10.74
CA ASP A 42 -0.49 4.87 -10.58
C ASP A 42 -1.51 5.62 -11.45
N ILE A 43 -2.41 6.39 -10.82
CA ILE A 43 -3.46 7.12 -11.53
C ILE A 43 -2.91 8.27 -12.39
N HIS A 44 -1.70 8.75 -12.09
CA HIS A 44 -1.02 9.79 -12.85
C HIS A 44 -0.17 9.21 -13.98
N HIS A 45 0.21 7.94 -13.90
CA HIS A 45 0.98 7.23 -14.91
C HIS A 45 0.31 5.89 -15.26
N PRO A 46 -0.79 5.91 -16.05
CA PRO A 46 -1.52 4.71 -16.43
C PRO A 46 -0.59 3.65 -17.06
N GLY A 47 -0.81 2.39 -16.70
CA GLY A 47 0.04 1.25 -17.09
C GLY A 47 1.23 0.98 -16.15
N VAL A 48 1.58 1.90 -15.24
CA VAL A 48 2.59 1.64 -14.21
C VAL A 48 1.96 0.87 -13.06
N MET A 49 2.30 -0.42 -12.98
CA MET A 49 1.82 -1.33 -11.92
C MET A 49 2.86 -1.46 -10.80
N LEU A 50 2.40 -1.32 -9.56
CA LEU A 50 3.22 -1.39 -8.36
C LEU A 50 2.61 -2.35 -7.32
N ALA A 51 3.40 -2.70 -6.32
CA ALA A 51 2.91 -3.36 -5.11
C ALA A 51 2.73 -2.30 -4.00
N LEU A 52 1.53 -2.21 -3.44
CA LEU A 52 1.24 -1.41 -2.25
C LEU A 52 1.13 -2.31 -1.04
N LYS A 53 1.94 -2.05 0.00
CA LYS A 53 1.88 -2.77 1.28
C LYS A 53 1.30 -1.89 2.37
N LEU A 54 0.28 -2.38 3.06
CA LEU A 54 -0.39 -1.70 4.16
C LEU A 54 -0.19 -2.47 5.46
N ALA A 55 0.16 -1.75 6.53
CA ALA A 55 0.14 -2.30 7.88
C ALA A 55 -1.31 -2.54 8.32
N LEU A 56 -1.56 -3.65 9.02
CA LEU A 56 -2.91 -3.97 9.52
C LEU A 56 -3.31 -3.11 10.72
N ARG A 57 -2.32 -2.56 11.43
CA ARG A 57 -2.52 -1.75 12.63
C ARG A 57 -1.84 -0.39 12.45
N PRO A 58 -2.53 0.72 12.77
CA PRO A 58 -1.89 2.03 12.82
C PRO A 58 -0.71 2.02 13.78
N GLY A 59 0.39 2.67 13.39
CA GLY A 59 1.57 2.79 14.23
C GLY A 59 2.36 1.49 14.44
N ASP A 60 2.17 0.46 13.59
CA ASP A 60 2.97 -0.75 13.65
C ASP A 60 4.48 -0.43 13.48
N ALA A 61 5.23 -0.55 14.58
CA ALA A 61 6.65 -0.26 14.62
C ALA A 61 7.48 -1.17 13.71
N ARG A 62 6.96 -2.35 13.34
CA ARG A 62 7.61 -3.22 12.35
C ARG A 62 7.48 -2.64 10.95
N ALA A 63 6.29 -2.17 10.58
CA ALA A 63 6.08 -1.53 9.28
C ALA A 63 6.94 -0.27 9.15
N GLY A 64 7.03 0.54 10.20
CA GLY A 64 7.91 1.71 10.24
C GLY A 64 9.39 1.35 10.01
N ARG A 65 9.88 0.29 10.68
CA ARG A 65 11.26 -0.20 10.49
C ARG A 65 11.51 -0.70 9.07
N GLU A 66 10.54 -1.37 8.46
CA GLU A 66 10.66 -1.86 7.09
C GLU A 66 10.87 -0.72 6.09
N VAL A 67 10.10 0.37 6.21
CA VAL A 67 10.27 1.56 5.36
C VAL A 67 11.67 2.17 5.56
N VAL A 68 12.11 2.38 6.80
CA VAL A 68 13.44 2.95 7.09
C VAL A 68 14.56 2.09 6.50
N LEU A 69 14.49 0.76 6.67
CA LEU A 69 15.51 -0.15 6.14
C LEU A 69 15.56 -0.14 4.61
N LEU A 70 14.40 -0.14 3.95
CA LEU A 70 14.34 -0.10 2.49
C LEU A 70 14.79 1.26 1.94
N MET A 71 14.46 2.38 2.60
CA MET A 71 14.99 3.70 2.23
C MET A 71 16.52 3.75 2.28
N ASP A 72 17.13 3.15 3.32
CA ASP A 72 18.57 3.20 3.56
C ASP A 72 19.36 2.15 2.74
N LYS A 73 18.78 0.96 2.51
CA LYS A 73 19.52 -0.20 1.97
C LYS A 73 19.06 -0.68 0.60
N ALA A 74 17.91 -0.25 0.06
CA ALA A 74 17.40 -0.73 -1.23
C ALA A 74 18.08 -0.06 -2.45
N VAL A 75 19.42 -0.10 -2.48
CA VAL A 75 20.24 0.44 -3.59
C VAL A 75 20.65 -0.62 -4.61
N HIS A 76 20.41 -1.90 -4.32
CA HIS A 76 20.82 -3.02 -5.16
C HIS A 76 19.68 -3.45 -6.11
N PRO A 77 19.95 -3.80 -7.39
CA PRO A 77 18.91 -4.19 -8.35
C PRO A 77 18.09 -5.43 -7.95
N ASN A 78 18.64 -6.31 -7.12
CA ASN A 78 17.96 -7.52 -6.62
C ASN A 78 17.20 -7.30 -5.31
N VAL A 79 17.06 -6.06 -4.85
CA VAL A 79 16.27 -5.68 -3.67
C VAL A 79 15.11 -4.80 -4.14
N VAL A 80 13.92 -5.06 -3.62
CA VAL A 80 12.72 -4.28 -3.96
C VAL A 80 12.93 -2.81 -3.57
N ARG A 81 12.70 -1.92 -4.54
CA ARG A 81 12.76 -0.47 -4.34
C ARG A 81 11.44 0.06 -3.77
N ILE A 82 11.51 1.10 -2.95
CA ILE A 82 10.33 1.88 -2.58
C ILE A 82 10.08 2.99 -3.62
N HIS A 83 8.83 3.07 -4.08
CA HIS A 83 8.35 4.11 -4.99
C HIS A 83 7.62 5.24 -4.26
N GLY A 84 7.17 5.01 -3.02
CA GLY A 84 6.54 5.99 -2.15
C GLY A 84 6.17 5.37 -0.82
N HIS A 85 5.96 6.21 0.20
CA HIS A 85 5.48 5.78 1.52
C HIS A 85 4.60 6.86 2.15
N GLY A 86 3.71 6.46 3.06
CA GLY A 86 2.80 7.34 3.79
C GLY A 86 2.52 6.81 5.18
N ARG A 87 1.81 7.59 5.99
CA ARG A 87 1.37 7.20 7.34
C ARG A 87 -0.13 7.41 7.46
#